data_AF-A0A380U568-F1
#
_entry.id   AF-A0A380U568-F1
#
_cell.length_a   1.000
_cell.length_b   1.000
_cell.length_c   1.000
_cell.angle_alpha   90.00
_cell.angle_beta   90.00
_cell.angle_gamma   90.00
#
_symmetry.space_group_name_H-M   'P 1'
#
loop_
_entity.id
_entity.type
_entity.pdbx_description
1 polymer ?
#
loop_
_entity_poly.entity_id
_entity_poly.type
_entity_poly.pdbx_seq_one_letter_code
_entity_poly.pdbx_strand_id
1 'polypeptide(L)'
;MQPTLFIDRDGTLIDEPKTDFQIDSLEKLKLERNVIPVLLKLKDHYRFVMVSNQDGLGTESFPQENFDKPHNAMLEIFRSQGIEFDAILICPHKPEDNCDCRKPKIKLLKKYIDKKLFDPDRSFVIGDRATDVQLAENLGIQALQYHPEKLDWDLIVEKLLPKTTACERPPRYAEVVRTTKETDIKVQVWLDETGVNQISTGVGFFDHMLDQIATHGGFRMNVQCKGDLWIDEHHTVEDTALALGTALKQALGDKRGIQRFGFVLPMDECKAECTMDLSGRPYFKFKAKFKREKVGDFSTEMTEHFFQSIAYTLMATLHLKTKGDNDHHKIESLFKVFGRTLRQCIKVEGNELPSSKGVL
;
A
#
# COMPACT_ATOMS: atom_id res chain seq x y z
N MET A 1 7.40 -22.02 -1.78
CA MET A 1 6.70 -22.60 -0.61
C MET A 1 5.44 -21.75 -0.39
N GLN A 2 4.27 -22.33 -0.13
CA GLN A 2 3.03 -21.54 -0.06
C GLN A 2 2.99 -20.75 1.26
N PRO A 3 2.81 -19.42 1.24
CA PRO A 3 2.54 -18.61 2.44
C PRO A 3 1.34 -19.16 3.22
N THR A 4 1.41 -19.19 4.55
CA THR A 4 0.34 -19.74 5.40
C THR A 4 -0.05 -18.73 6.48
N LEU A 5 -1.35 -18.54 6.70
CA LEU A 5 -1.89 -17.82 7.86
C LEU A 5 -2.38 -18.84 8.87
N PHE A 6 -1.80 -18.81 10.07
CA PHE A 6 -2.26 -19.56 11.23
C PHE A 6 -3.21 -18.66 12.02
N ILE A 7 -4.50 -18.91 11.96
CA ILE A 7 -5.54 -17.99 12.41
C ILE A 7 -6.23 -18.57 13.64
N ASP A 8 -6.31 -17.81 14.74
CA ASP A 8 -7.14 -18.17 15.87
C ASP A 8 -8.62 -18.08 15.52
N ARG A 9 -9.43 -18.90 16.18
CA ARG A 9 -10.88 -18.88 16.02
C ARG A 9 -11.51 -17.79 16.88
N ASP A 10 -11.40 -17.94 18.19
CA ASP A 10 -12.13 -17.11 19.14
C ASP A 10 -11.41 -15.79 19.32
N GLY A 11 -12.16 -14.68 19.37
CA GLY A 11 -11.62 -13.33 19.46
C GLY A 11 -10.97 -12.82 18.17
N THR A 12 -10.95 -13.62 17.08
CA THR A 12 -10.25 -13.29 15.82
C THR A 12 -11.12 -13.55 14.58
N LEU A 13 -11.63 -14.77 14.39
CA LEU A 13 -12.61 -15.07 13.34
C LEU A 13 -14.04 -14.78 13.81
N ILE A 14 -14.30 -15.06 15.09
CA ILE A 14 -15.59 -14.86 15.76
C ILE A 14 -15.39 -14.12 17.08
N ASP A 15 -16.37 -13.30 17.45
CA ASP A 15 -16.40 -12.55 18.70
C ASP A 15 -16.47 -13.53 19.88
N GLU A 16 -15.52 -13.41 20.82
CA GLU A 16 -15.48 -14.25 22.01
C GLU A 16 -16.34 -13.64 23.13
N PRO A 17 -17.34 -14.38 23.66
CA PRO A 17 -18.17 -13.90 24.75
C PRO A 17 -17.33 -13.59 26.00
N LYS A 18 -17.39 -12.35 26.49
CA LYS A 18 -16.68 -11.92 27.72
C LYS A 18 -17.22 -12.53 29.00
N THR A 19 -18.32 -13.28 28.93
CA THR A 19 -19.01 -13.86 30.09
C THR A 19 -18.37 -15.17 30.55
N ASP A 20 -18.14 -16.09 29.63
CA ASP A 20 -17.67 -17.45 29.91
C ASP A 20 -16.57 -17.92 28.95
N PHE A 21 -16.20 -17.08 27.96
CA PHE A 21 -15.17 -17.39 26.95
C PHE A 21 -15.46 -18.70 26.19
N GLN A 22 -16.74 -19.09 26.09
CA GLN A 22 -17.16 -20.32 25.42
C GLN A 22 -18.28 -20.03 24.42
N ILE A 23 -18.04 -20.47 23.18
CA ILE A 23 -19.02 -20.42 22.08
C ILE A 23 -19.61 -21.82 21.93
N ASP A 24 -20.62 -22.09 22.75
CA ASP A 24 -21.27 -23.40 22.94
C ASP A 24 -22.71 -23.45 22.39
N SER A 25 -23.16 -22.36 21.75
CA SER A 25 -24.48 -22.23 21.13
C SER A 25 -24.44 -21.33 19.88
N LEU A 26 -25.47 -21.42 19.04
CA LEU A 26 -25.56 -20.61 17.80
C LEU A 26 -25.84 -19.13 18.09
N GLU A 27 -26.50 -18.82 19.19
CA GLU A 27 -26.82 -17.45 19.61
C GLU A 27 -25.56 -16.66 19.99
N LYS A 28 -24.52 -17.37 20.43
CA LYS A 28 -23.20 -16.80 20.72
C LYS A 28 -22.33 -16.66 19.48
N LEU A 29 -22.65 -17.33 18.36
CA LEU A 29 -21.86 -17.26 17.14
C LEU A 29 -22.03 -15.90 16.46
N LYS A 30 -20.99 -15.07 16.53
CA LYS A 30 -20.93 -13.78 15.83
C LYS A 30 -19.59 -13.67 15.13
N LEU A 31 -19.61 -13.36 13.84
CA LEU A 31 -18.39 -13.14 13.07
C LEU A 31 -17.79 -11.78 13.41
N GLU A 32 -16.46 -11.70 13.42
CA GLU A 32 -15.73 -10.44 13.52
C GLU A 32 -16.00 -9.55 12.30
N ARG A 33 -15.93 -8.23 12.51
CA ARG A 33 -16.23 -7.25 11.45
C ARG A 33 -15.28 -7.43 10.27
N ASN A 34 -15.83 -7.45 9.05
CA ASN A 34 -15.08 -7.55 7.79
C ASN A 34 -14.22 -8.81 7.60
N VAL A 35 -14.33 -9.81 8.48
CA VAL A 35 -13.57 -11.07 8.37
C VAL A 35 -13.77 -11.77 7.03
N ILE A 36 -15.02 -11.93 6.56
CA ILE A 36 -15.33 -12.60 5.29
C ILE A 36 -14.75 -11.85 4.08
N PRO A 37 -15.05 -10.55 3.87
CA PRO A 37 -14.46 -9.79 2.75
C PRO A 37 -12.93 -9.84 2.72
N VAL A 38 -12.29 -9.85 3.88
CA VAL A 38 -10.83 -9.88 3.99
C VAL A 38 -10.26 -11.27 3.67
N LEU A 39 -10.82 -12.33 4.25
CA LEU A 39 -10.40 -13.70 3.93
C LEU A 39 -10.60 -14.02 2.45
N LEU A 40 -11.66 -13.50 1.81
CA LEU A 40 -11.86 -13.62 0.36
C LEU A 40 -10.74 -12.99 -0.47
N LYS A 41 -10.17 -11.87 -0.01
CA LYS A 41 -9.01 -11.24 -0.68
C LYS A 41 -7.73 -12.03 -0.43
N LEU A 42 -7.59 -12.64 0.75
CA LEU A 42 -6.37 -13.34 1.16
C LEU A 42 -6.26 -14.78 0.62
N LYS A 43 -7.39 -15.43 0.30
CA LYS A 43 -7.42 -16.88 -0.01
C LYS A 43 -6.58 -17.29 -1.23
N ASP A 44 -6.42 -16.39 -2.19
CA ASP A 44 -5.63 -16.67 -3.40
C ASP A 44 -4.12 -16.49 -3.16
N HIS A 45 -3.73 -15.87 -2.03
CA HIS A 45 -2.34 -15.58 -1.68
C HIS A 45 -1.79 -16.46 -0.55
N TYR A 46 -2.67 -16.95 0.32
CA TYR A 46 -2.31 -17.67 1.53
C TYR A 46 -3.11 -18.95 1.71
N ARG A 47 -2.46 -19.99 2.24
CA ARG A 47 -3.15 -21.13 2.84
C ARG A 47 -3.68 -20.73 4.21
N PHE A 48 -4.92 -21.11 4.54
CA PHE A 48 -5.47 -20.88 5.88
C PHE A 48 -5.39 -22.15 6.73
N VAL A 49 -4.90 -22.00 7.97
CA VAL A 49 -4.87 -23.04 8.99
C VAL A 49 -5.45 -22.45 10.26
N MET A 50 -6.52 -23.05 10.78
CA MET A 50 -7.14 -22.60 12.04
C MET A 50 -6.41 -23.26 13.23
N VAL A 51 -6.05 -22.47 14.24
CA VAL A 51 -5.36 -22.97 15.45
C VAL A 51 -5.99 -22.37 16.69
N SER A 52 -6.63 -23.17 17.54
CA SER A 52 -7.37 -22.67 18.71
C SER A 52 -7.18 -23.52 19.97
N ASN A 53 -7.28 -22.87 21.13
CA ASN A 53 -7.33 -23.51 22.45
C ASN A 53 -8.79 -23.52 22.91
N GLN A 54 -9.35 -24.70 23.24
CA GLN A 54 -10.74 -24.88 23.66
C GLN A 54 -10.77 -25.55 25.03
N ASP A 55 -10.87 -24.75 26.08
CA ASP A 55 -10.67 -25.19 27.47
C ASP A 55 -11.74 -26.20 27.89
N GLY A 56 -11.32 -27.45 28.11
CA GLY A 56 -12.20 -28.52 28.58
C GLY A 56 -13.10 -29.12 27.50
N LEU A 57 -12.78 -28.93 26.22
CA LEU A 57 -13.55 -29.53 25.12
C LEU A 57 -13.61 -31.06 25.26
N GLY A 58 -14.84 -31.60 25.26
CA GLY A 58 -15.11 -33.03 25.44
C GLY A 58 -15.31 -33.45 26.90
N THR A 59 -15.25 -32.52 27.85
CA THR A 59 -15.61 -32.77 29.27
C THR A 59 -17.10 -32.57 29.51
N GLU A 60 -17.61 -32.99 30.68
CA GLU A 60 -18.99 -32.70 31.08
C GLU A 60 -19.30 -31.19 31.13
N SER A 61 -18.31 -30.36 31.47
CA SER A 61 -18.46 -28.90 31.51
C SER A 61 -18.46 -28.24 30.13
N PHE A 62 -17.90 -28.90 29.10
CA PHE A 62 -17.94 -28.40 27.73
C PHE A 62 -18.00 -29.57 26.73
N PRO A 63 -19.20 -30.16 26.54
CA PRO A 63 -19.38 -31.33 25.68
C PRO A 63 -19.05 -31.04 24.22
N GLN A 64 -18.53 -32.06 23.52
CA GLN A 64 -18.16 -31.97 22.11
C GLN A 64 -19.32 -31.46 21.23
N GLU A 65 -20.54 -31.94 21.49
CA GLU A 65 -21.73 -31.55 20.72
C GLU A 65 -22.03 -30.03 20.81
N ASN A 66 -21.75 -29.42 21.97
CA ASN A 66 -21.98 -27.98 22.17
C ASN A 66 -20.94 -27.14 21.43
N PHE A 67 -19.72 -27.65 21.25
CA PHE A 67 -18.71 -27.02 20.39
C PHE A 67 -19.02 -27.23 18.90
N ASP A 68 -19.37 -28.46 18.52
CA ASP A 68 -19.55 -28.85 17.12
C ASP A 68 -20.65 -28.04 16.43
N LYS A 69 -21.76 -27.75 17.11
CA LYS A 69 -22.88 -26.99 16.55
C LYS A 69 -22.47 -25.61 16.02
N PRO A 70 -21.96 -24.67 16.85
CA PRO A 70 -21.51 -23.36 16.38
C PRO A 70 -20.23 -23.45 15.53
N HIS A 71 -19.34 -24.40 15.78
CA HIS A 71 -18.14 -24.58 14.97
C HIS A 71 -18.48 -24.97 13.52
N ASN A 72 -19.36 -25.95 13.32
CA ASN A 72 -19.77 -26.38 11.99
C ASN A 72 -20.58 -25.30 11.26
N ALA A 73 -21.47 -24.59 11.95
CA ALA A 73 -22.18 -23.46 11.35
C ALA A 73 -21.23 -22.35 10.86
N MET A 74 -20.20 -22.01 11.64
CA MET A 74 -19.15 -21.07 11.24
C MET A 74 -18.42 -21.56 9.97
N LEU A 75 -18.03 -22.85 9.92
CA LEU A 75 -17.37 -23.42 8.74
C LEU A 75 -18.28 -23.44 7.51
N GLU A 76 -19.57 -23.71 7.68
CA GLU A 76 -20.55 -23.66 6.59
C GLU A 76 -20.69 -22.24 6.04
N ILE A 77 -20.73 -21.22 6.91
CA ILE A 77 -20.74 -19.81 6.48
C ILE A 77 -19.49 -19.50 5.65
N PHE A 78 -18.30 -19.83 6.13
CA PHE A 78 -17.06 -19.59 5.38
C PHE A 78 -17.02 -20.36 4.05
N ARG A 79 -17.38 -21.65 4.06
CA ARG A 79 -17.41 -22.49 2.85
C ARG A 79 -18.42 -21.98 1.83
N SER A 80 -19.57 -21.45 2.27
CA SER A 80 -20.58 -20.87 1.36
C SER A 80 -20.06 -19.67 0.56
N GLN A 81 -19.03 -18.99 1.07
CA GLN A 81 -18.35 -17.88 0.40
C GLN A 81 -17.10 -18.35 -0.39
N GLY A 82 -16.76 -19.64 -0.34
CA GLY A 82 -15.55 -20.19 -0.95
C GLY A 82 -14.27 -19.90 -0.14
N ILE A 83 -14.38 -19.81 1.18
CA ILE A 83 -13.25 -19.78 2.13
C ILE A 83 -13.10 -21.19 2.72
N GLU A 84 -11.91 -21.77 2.58
CA GLU A 84 -11.61 -23.11 3.09
C GLU A 84 -10.34 -23.10 3.95
N PHE A 85 -10.32 -23.94 4.98
CA PHE A 85 -9.17 -24.14 5.86
C PHE A 85 -8.51 -25.48 5.54
N ASP A 86 -7.20 -25.49 5.28
CA ASP A 86 -6.42 -26.70 4.96
C ASP A 86 -6.34 -27.64 6.17
N ALA A 87 -6.31 -27.07 7.38
CA ALA A 87 -6.46 -27.80 8.61
C ALA A 87 -7.12 -26.96 9.71
N ILE A 88 -7.78 -27.65 10.62
CA ILE A 88 -8.35 -27.10 11.84
C ILE A 88 -7.69 -27.84 13.00
N LEU A 89 -6.94 -27.11 13.82
CA LEU A 89 -6.08 -27.65 14.87
C LEU A 89 -6.54 -27.13 16.23
N ILE A 90 -7.19 -27.98 17.01
CA ILE A 90 -7.80 -27.60 18.28
C ILE A 90 -7.11 -28.33 19.44
N CYS A 91 -6.73 -27.59 20.47
CA CYS A 91 -6.30 -28.15 21.75
C CYS A 91 -7.49 -28.19 22.72
N PRO A 92 -7.94 -29.37 23.20
CA PRO A 92 -9.08 -29.47 24.13
C PRO A 92 -8.71 -29.26 25.61
N HIS A 93 -7.41 -29.21 25.92
CA HIS A 93 -6.89 -29.22 27.29
C HIS A 93 -6.93 -27.84 27.95
N LYS A 94 -7.11 -27.84 29.26
CA LYS A 94 -7.00 -26.65 30.10
C LYS A 94 -5.53 -26.28 30.36
N PRO A 95 -5.23 -25.05 30.83
CA PRO A 95 -3.87 -24.67 31.20
C PRO A 95 -3.20 -25.61 32.21
N GLU A 96 -3.97 -26.14 33.17
CA GLU A 96 -3.44 -26.98 34.26
C GLU A 96 -3.01 -28.37 33.79
N ASP A 97 -3.53 -28.83 32.65
CA ASP A 97 -3.21 -30.15 32.08
C ASP A 97 -1.76 -30.20 31.54
N ASN A 98 -1.09 -29.06 31.42
CA ASN A 98 0.31 -28.92 30.96
C ASN A 98 0.63 -29.62 29.62
N CYS A 99 -0.38 -29.82 28.78
CA CYS A 99 -0.24 -30.56 27.52
C CYS A 99 0.70 -29.83 26.53
N ASP A 100 1.22 -30.57 25.56
CA ASP A 100 2.15 -30.01 24.57
C ASP A 100 1.48 -29.37 23.36
N CYS A 101 0.17 -29.58 23.17
CA CYS A 101 -0.59 -29.08 22.02
C CYS A 101 -1.17 -27.69 22.22
N ARG A 102 -1.31 -27.20 23.46
CA ARG A 102 -1.89 -25.89 23.75
C ARG A 102 -0.97 -24.75 23.27
N LYS A 103 -1.51 -23.76 22.55
CA LYS A 103 -0.77 -22.52 22.23
C LYS A 103 -0.31 -21.87 23.55
N PRO A 104 0.95 -21.41 23.67
CA PRO A 104 1.88 -21.09 22.58
C PRO A 104 2.78 -22.24 22.10
N LYS A 105 2.59 -23.47 22.58
CA LYS A 105 3.40 -24.62 22.14
C LYS A 105 3.06 -25.03 20.70
N ILE A 106 4.04 -25.60 20.02
CA ILE A 106 4.02 -25.84 18.57
C ILE A 106 3.58 -27.25 18.16
N LYS A 107 3.21 -28.14 19.09
CA LYS A 107 2.97 -29.57 18.77
C LYS A 107 1.87 -29.79 17.74
N LEU A 108 0.80 -28.98 17.76
CA LEU A 108 -0.26 -29.06 16.74
C LEU A 108 0.26 -28.74 15.33
N LEU A 109 1.28 -27.89 15.24
CA LEU A 109 1.87 -27.42 13.99
C LEU A 109 3.09 -28.24 13.55
N LYS A 110 3.45 -29.29 14.30
CA LYS A 110 4.63 -30.12 14.01
C LYS A 110 4.66 -30.67 12.58
N LYS A 111 3.50 -31.08 12.04
CA LYS A 111 3.36 -31.51 10.62
C LYS A 111 3.85 -30.43 9.64
N TYR A 112 3.54 -29.17 9.91
CA TYR A 112 3.91 -28.04 9.06
C TYR A 112 5.38 -27.69 9.16
N ILE A 113 5.95 -27.82 10.36
CA ILE A 113 7.36 -27.57 10.66
C ILE A 113 8.25 -28.66 10.04
N ASP A 114 7.99 -29.93 10.38
CA ASP A 114 8.81 -31.07 9.97
C ASP A 114 8.84 -31.21 8.44
N LYS A 115 7.72 -30.93 7.78
CA LYS A 115 7.58 -31.01 6.31
C LYS A 115 7.87 -29.69 5.59
N LYS A 116 8.25 -28.62 6.31
CA LYS A 116 8.50 -27.27 5.76
C LYS A 116 7.38 -26.82 4.82
N LEU A 117 6.14 -26.81 5.32
CA LEU A 117 4.94 -26.55 4.51
C LEU A 117 4.55 -25.07 4.38
N PHE A 118 5.28 -24.17 5.03
CA PHE A 118 5.02 -22.73 5.05
C PHE A 118 6.33 -21.93 4.93
N ASP A 119 6.23 -20.75 4.31
CA ASP A 119 7.34 -19.81 4.13
C ASP A 119 7.46 -18.88 5.36
N PRO A 120 8.54 -18.96 6.17
CA PRO A 120 8.65 -18.17 7.40
C PRO A 120 8.62 -16.66 7.19
N ASP A 121 9.16 -16.16 6.07
CA ASP A 121 9.24 -14.71 5.78
C ASP A 121 7.89 -14.14 5.31
N ARG A 122 6.96 -15.02 4.94
CA ARG A 122 5.66 -14.67 4.35
C ARG A 122 4.49 -15.35 5.06
N SER A 123 4.71 -15.98 6.21
CA SER A 123 3.65 -16.63 6.98
C SER A 123 3.47 -15.91 8.30
N PHE A 124 2.24 -15.94 8.82
CA PHE A 124 1.86 -15.14 9.97
C PHE A 124 0.97 -15.95 10.91
N VAL A 125 1.07 -15.65 12.21
CA VAL A 125 0.03 -16.00 13.18
C VAL A 125 -0.88 -14.79 13.38
N ILE A 126 -2.18 -14.99 13.29
CA ILE A 126 -3.20 -13.97 13.56
C ILE A 126 -4.03 -14.45 14.74
N GLY A 127 -4.03 -13.69 15.83
CA GLY A 127 -4.77 -14.00 17.06
C GLY A 127 -4.87 -12.78 17.96
N ASP A 128 -5.79 -12.76 18.91
CA ASP A 128 -6.02 -11.61 19.80
C ASP A 128 -5.14 -11.69 21.07
N ARG A 129 -4.74 -12.89 21.50
CA ARG A 129 -4.07 -13.12 22.78
C ARG A 129 -2.54 -13.09 22.66
N ALA A 130 -1.88 -12.82 23.79
CA ALA A 130 -0.43 -12.91 23.91
C ALA A 130 0.12 -14.33 23.60
N THR A 131 -0.71 -15.37 23.79
CA THR A 131 -0.36 -16.74 23.42
C THR A 131 -0.15 -16.93 21.92
N ASP A 132 -0.82 -16.15 21.09
CA ASP A 132 -0.68 -16.21 19.62
C ASP A 132 0.60 -15.50 19.16
N VAL A 133 0.93 -14.38 19.81
CA VAL A 133 2.21 -13.69 19.62
C VAL A 133 3.37 -14.62 19.97
N GLN A 134 3.30 -15.26 21.14
CA GLN A 134 4.33 -16.21 21.57
C GLN A 134 4.39 -17.48 20.69
N LEU A 135 3.25 -17.93 20.14
CA LEU A 135 3.23 -19.01 19.15
C LEU A 135 4.01 -18.62 17.89
N ALA A 136 3.82 -17.40 17.40
CA ALA A 136 4.54 -16.90 16.22
C ALA A 136 6.05 -16.86 16.46
N GLU A 137 6.47 -16.37 17.63
CA GLU A 137 7.88 -16.37 18.05
C GLU A 137 8.46 -17.79 18.07
N ASN A 138 7.72 -18.76 18.63
CA ASN A 138 8.15 -20.16 18.69
C ASN A 138 8.24 -20.82 17.30
N LEU A 139 7.49 -20.32 16.32
CA LEU A 139 7.54 -20.76 14.92
C LEU A 139 8.60 -20.01 14.10
N GLY A 140 9.17 -18.93 14.63
CA GLY A 140 10.09 -18.05 13.92
C GLY A 140 9.41 -17.20 12.84
N ILE A 141 8.14 -16.84 13.02
CA ILE A 141 7.34 -16.04 12.08
C ILE A 141 6.74 -14.80 12.76
N GLN A 142 6.20 -13.88 11.97
CA GLN A 142 5.61 -12.65 12.48
C GLN A 142 4.20 -12.88 13.05
N ALA A 143 3.88 -12.16 14.14
CA ALA A 143 2.54 -12.12 14.73
C ALA A 143 1.78 -10.87 14.26
N LEU A 144 0.50 -11.04 13.96
CA LEU A 144 -0.47 -9.96 13.80
C LEU A 144 -1.49 -10.07 14.93
N GLN A 145 -1.29 -9.28 15.98
CA GLN A 145 -2.18 -9.30 17.13
C GLN A 145 -3.50 -8.59 16.80
N TYR A 146 -4.55 -9.36 16.52
CA TYR A 146 -5.86 -8.85 16.15
C TYR A 146 -6.46 -8.02 17.29
N HIS A 147 -7.06 -6.88 16.94
CA HIS A 147 -7.84 -6.09 17.87
C HIS A 147 -8.85 -5.23 17.10
N PRO A 148 -10.16 -5.29 17.42
CA PRO A 148 -11.22 -4.64 16.63
C PRO A 148 -11.02 -3.14 16.38
N GLU A 149 -10.31 -2.44 17.28
CA GLU A 149 -10.05 -0.99 17.16
C GLU A 149 -8.61 -0.62 16.76
N LYS A 150 -7.64 -1.53 16.90
CA LYS A 150 -6.20 -1.19 16.74
C LYS A 150 -5.57 -1.87 15.54
N LEU A 151 -6.01 -3.10 15.24
CA LEU A 151 -5.54 -3.91 14.14
C LEU A 151 -6.68 -4.84 13.73
N ASP A 152 -7.70 -4.25 13.10
CA ASP A 152 -8.85 -4.98 12.58
C ASP A 152 -8.51 -5.73 11.28
N TRP A 153 -9.48 -6.45 10.73
CA TRP A 153 -9.29 -7.20 9.50
C TRP A 153 -8.95 -6.31 8.29
N ASP A 154 -9.44 -5.07 8.25
CA ASP A 154 -9.12 -4.13 7.16
C ASP A 154 -7.65 -3.73 7.18
N LEU A 155 -7.11 -3.39 8.36
CA LEU A 155 -5.69 -3.10 8.52
C LEU A 155 -4.80 -4.33 8.33
N ILE A 156 -5.29 -5.53 8.72
CA ILE A 156 -4.57 -6.78 8.46
C ILE A 156 -4.41 -7.03 6.96
N VAL A 157 -5.49 -6.88 6.17
CA VAL A 157 -5.38 -7.10 4.72
C VAL A 157 -4.46 -6.07 4.06
N GLU A 158 -4.47 -4.82 4.51
CA GLU A 158 -3.54 -3.79 4.01
C GLU A 158 -2.07 -4.10 4.33
N LYS A 159 -1.79 -4.75 5.46
CA LYS A 159 -0.44 -5.20 5.81
C LYS A 159 -0.01 -6.45 5.02
N LEU A 160 -0.93 -7.39 4.84
CA LEU A 160 -0.64 -8.69 4.23
C LEU A 160 -0.66 -8.67 2.70
N LEU A 161 -1.48 -7.81 2.11
CA LEU A 161 -1.53 -7.59 0.67
C LEU A 161 -0.99 -6.19 0.40
N PRO A 162 0.16 -6.05 -0.29
CA PRO A 162 0.52 -4.76 -0.86
C PRO A 162 -0.64 -4.30 -1.75
N LYS A 163 -1.00 -3.01 -1.71
CA LYS A 163 -2.05 -2.44 -2.57
C LYS A 163 -1.83 -2.94 -3.99
N THR A 164 -2.69 -3.85 -4.43
CA THR A 164 -2.52 -4.58 -5.69
C THR A 164 -2.51 -3.59 -6.83
N THR A 165 -1.34 -3.33 -7.41
CA THR A 165 -1.28 -3.13 -8.86
C THR A 165 -1.65 -4.45 -9.50
N ALA A 166 -2.41 -4.40 -10.58
CA ALA A 166 -3.12 -5.54 -11.17
C ALA A 166 -2.23 -6.68 -11.72
N CYS A 167 -0.94 -6.73 -11.40
CA CYS A 167 0.02 -7.69 -11.91
C CYS A 167 1.09 -7.97 -10.84
N GLU A 168 1.48 -9.23 -10.61
CA GLU A 168 2.63 -9.63 -9.78
C GLU A 168 3.92 -8.99 -10.31
N ARG A 169 4.19 -7.76 -9.90
CA ARG A 169 5.33 -6.95 -10.34
C ARG A 169 6.09 -6.50 -9.11
N PRO A 170 7.42 -6.37 -9.19
CA PRO A 170 8.18 -5.72 -8.14
C PRO A 170 7.60 -4.31 -7.93
N PRO A 171 7.54 -3.81 -6.67
CA PRO A 171 7.08 -2.47 -6.37
C PRO A 171 7.81 -1.44 -7.24
N ARG A 172 7.05 -0.53 -7.88
CA ARG A 172 7.64 0.52 -8.72
C ARG A 172 8.20 1.64 -7.85
N TYR A 173 9.46 1.43 -7.46
CA TYR A 173 10.24 2.30 -6.61
C TYR A 173 11.51 2.78 -7.31
N ALA A 174 11.92 4.01 -7.03
CA ALA A 174 13.25 4.50 -7.37
C ALA A 174 13.77 5.50 -6.34
N GLU A 175 15.09 5.52 -6.19
CA GLU A 175 15.84 6.52 -5.45
C GLU A 175 16.89 7.15 -6.35
N VAL A 176 16.93 8.48 -6.37
CA VAL A 176 17.94 9.25 -7.11
C VAL A 176 18.62 10.20 -6.13
N VAL A 177 19.94 10.12 -6.10
CA VAL A 177 20.80 11.10 -5.44
C VAL A 177 21.55 11.87 -6.51
N ARG A 178 21.50 13.21 -6.45
CA ARG A 178 22.17 14.11 -7.38
C ARG A 178 22.84 15.22 -6.59
N THR A 179 24.16 15.30 -6.71
CA THR A 179 24.97 16.30 -6.01
C THR A 179 25.81 17.08 -7.02
N THR A 180 25.75 18.40 -6.96
CA THR A 180 26.57 19.35 -7.73
C THR A 180 27.27 20.32 -6.77
N LYS A 181 27.87 21.39 -7.30
CA LYS A 181 28.40 22.48 -6.47
C LYS A 181 27.30 23.42 -5.96
N GLU A 182 26.11 23.36 -6.56
CA GLU A 182 24.98 24.26 -6.31
C GLU A 182 23.94 23.57 -5.43
N THR A 183 23.69 22.27 -5.65
CA THR A 183 22.63 21.51 -4.97
C THR A 183 23.06 20.11 -4.53
N ASP A 184 22.47 19.63 -3.44
CA ASP A 184 22.55 18.24 -2.97
C ASP A 184 21.14 17.69 -2.73
N ILE A 185 20.72 16.75 -3.58
CA ILE A 185 19.33 16.32 -3.72
C ILE A 185 19.20 14.81 -3.57
N LYS A 186 18.20 14.39 -2.79
CA LYS A 186 17.72 13.02 -2.69
C LYS A 186 16.22 12.97 -2.98
N VAL A 187 15.83 12.18 -3.98
CA VAL A 187 14.42 11.93 -4.33
C VAL A 187 14.12 10.44 -4.24
N GLN A 188 13.00 10.08 -3.63
CA GLN A 188 12.44 8.74 -3.59
C GLN A 188 10.98 8.75 -4.03
N VAL A 189 10.58 7.81 -4.90
CA VAL A 189 9.20 7.71 -5.40
C VAL A 189 8.71 6.27 -5.33
N TRP A 190 7.46 6.07 -4.90
CA TRP A 190 6.78 4.77 -4.93
C TRP A 190 5.47 4.92 -5.69
N LEU A 191 5.45 4.54 -6.97
CA LEU A 191 4.33 4.81 -7.89
C LEU A 191 3.03 4.07 -7.52
N ASP A 192 3.14 3.03 -6.71
CA ASP A 192 2.05 2.10 -6.36
C ASP A 192 1.56 2.24 -4.91
N GLU A 193 2.15 3.16 -4.16
CA GLU A 193 1.88 3.34 -2.74
C GLU A 193 1.43 4.77 -2.46
N THR A 194 0.35 4.93 -1.72
CA THR A 194 -0.06 6.23 -1.16
C THR A 194 0.44 6.34 0.27
N GLY A 195 0.77 7.53 0.74
CA GLY A 195 1.16 7.71 2.13
C GLY A 195 1.58 9.15 2.44
N VAL A 196 2.22 9.32 3.59
CA VAL A 196 2.79 10.62 4.01
C VAL A 196 3.99 10.96 3.14
N ASN A 197 3.99 12.15 2.55
CA ASN A 197 5.13 12.69 1.81
C ASN A 197 6.08 13.45 2.75
N GLN A 198 7.38 13.31 2.54
CA GLN A 198 8.40 14.11 3.24
C GLN A 198 9.15 14.97 2.22
N ILE A 199 8.75 16.23 2.11
CA ILE A 199 9.28 17.15 1.10
C ILE A 199 9.90 18.35 1.82
N SER A 200 11.18 18.57 1.55
CA SER A 200 11.93 19.71 2.07
C SER A 200 12.95 20.16 1.02
N THR A 201 12.58 21.20 0.28
CA THR A 201 13.48 21.83 -0.71
C THR A 201 14.11 23.12 -0.22
N GLY A 202 13.57 23.67 0.87
CA GLY A 202 13.92 25.00 1.37
C GLY A 202 13.05 26.12 0.74
N VAL A 203 12.19 25.81 -0.22
CA VAL A 203 11.24 26.74 -0.84
C VAL A 203 9.81 26.30 -0.55
N GLY A 204 9.17 26.93 0.45
CA GLY A 204 7.90 26.43 1.01
C GLY A 204 6.74 26.32 0.03
N PHE A 205 6.63 27.25 -0.94
CA PHE A 205 5.61 27.15 -1.99
C PHE A 205 5.89 25.96 -2.93
N PHE A 206 7.16 25.70 -3.25
CA PHE A 206 7.54 24.57 -4.10
C PHE A 206 7.32 23.23 -3.39
N ASP A 207 7.61 23.15 -2.09
CA ASP A 207 7.29 21.98 -1.26
C ASP A 207 5.81 21.63 -1.34
N HIS A 208 4.94 22.64 -1.20
CA HIS A 208 3.49 22.49 -1.35
C HIS A 208 3.10 22.01 -2.75
N MET A 209 3.73 22.55 -3.81
CA MET A 209 3.45 22.15 -5.20
C MET A 209 3.86 20.69 -5.49
N LEU A 210 5.00 20.24 -4.99
CA LEU A 210 5.43 18.83 -5.10
C LEU A 210 4.46 17.90 -4.38
N ASP A 211 3.97 18.29 -3.20
CA ASP A 211 2.96 17.51 -2.47
C ASP A 211 1.65 17.38 -3.27
N GLN A 212 1.24 18.43 -4.01
CA GLN A 212 0.10 18.33 -4.92
C GLN A 212 0.30 17.27 -6.01
N ILE A 213 1.51 17.14 -6.57
CA ILE A 213 1.81 16.10 -7.56
C ILE A 213 1.60 14.71 -6.96
N ALA A 214 2.15 14.43 -5.78
CA ALA A 214 2.03 13.13 -5.12
C ALA A 214 0.57 12.80 -4.79
N THR A 215 -0.09 13.74 -4.10
CA THR A 215 -1.48 13.61 -3.64
C THR A 215 -2.43 13.32 -4.81
N HIS A 216 -2.33 14.09 -5.89
CA HIS A 216 -3.19 13.90 -7.05
C HIS A 216 -2.74 12.77 -7.98
N GLY A 217 -1.44 12.47 -7.97
CA GLY A 217 -0.82 11.31 -8.60
C GLY A 217 -1.25 9.97 -8.00
N GLY A 218 -1.68 9.97 -6.73
CA GLY A 218 -2.01 8.74 -6.03
C GLY A 218 -0.78 7.89 -5.71
N PHE A 219 0.36 8.54 -5.52
CA PHE A 219 1.63 7.91 -5.16
C PHE A 219 2.31 8.71 -4.02
N ARG A 220 3.32 8.15 -3.37
CA ARG A 220 4.11 8.84 -2.34
C ARG A 220 5.48 9.25 -2.87
N MET A 221 5.98 10.39 -2.39
CA MET A 221 7.34 10.83 -2.67
C MET A 221 8.02 11.42 -1.43
N ASN A 222 9.34 11.24 -1.38
CA ASN A 222 10.21 11.98 -0.48
C ASN A 222 11.20 12.80 -1.31
N VAL A 223 11.40 14.05 -0.91
CA VAL A 223 12.34 14.99 -1.55
C VAL A 223 13.10 15.72 -0.46
N GLN A 224 14.42 15.64 -0.51
CA GLN A 224 15.32 16.45 0.31
C GLN A 224 16.25 17.19 -0.64
N CYS A 225 16.34 18.51 -0.50
CA CYS A 225 17.28 19.33 -1.25
C CYS A 225 17.98 20.32 -0.31
N LYS A 226 19.30 20.41 -0.45
CA LYS A 226 20.11 21.52 0.07
C LYS A 226 20.66 22.28 -1.14
N GLY A 227 20.09 23.45 -1.41
CA GLY A 227 20.54 24.31 -2.50
C GLY A 227 21.13 25.62 -2.02
N ASP A 228 21.68 26.36 -2.96
CA ASP A 228 22.29 27.68 -2.84
C ASP A 228 21.26 28.83 -2.81
N LEU A 229 20.22 28.70 -1.98
CA LEU A 229 19.10 29.66 -1.88
C LEU A 229 19.50 31.09 -1.51
N TRP A 230 20.75 31.33 -1.11
CA TRP A 230 21.30 32.68 -0.93
C TRP A 230 21.58 33.40 -2.27
N ILE A 231 21.66 32.67 -3.39
CA ILE A 231 21.72 33.22 -4.75
C ILE A 231 20.28 33.49 -5.23
N ASP A 232 19.54 32.42 -5.48
CA ASP A 232 18.09 32.39 -5.76
C ASP A 232 17.57 30.94 -5.67
N GLU A 233 16.30 30.70 -6.01
CA GLU A 233 15.73 29.36 -6.02
C GLU A 233 15.94 28.55 -7.32
N HIS A 234 16.62 29.11 -8.32
CA HIS A 234 16.66 28.57 -9.68
C HIS A 234 17.25 27.16 -9.70
N HIS A 235 18.49 27.00 -9.22
CA HIS A 235 19.18 25.71 -9.20
C HIS A 235 18.43 24.69 -8.34
N THR A 236 17.88 25.14 -7.20
CA THR A 236 17.08 24.28 -6.31
C THR A 236 15.86 23.68 -7.02
N VAL A 237 15.08 24.50 -7.72
CA VAL A 237 13.88 24.05 -8.42
C VAL A 237 14.22 23.21 -9.65
N GLU A 238 15.17 23.66 -10.48
CA GLU A 238 15.60 22.95 -11.68
C GLU A 238 16.14 21.56 -11.34
N ASP A 239 17.11 21.49 -10.45
CA ASP A 239 17.80 20.25 -10.14
C ASP A 239 16.90 19.25 -9.42
N THR A 240 15.96 19.75 -8.60
CA THR A 240 14.92 18.90 -7.99
C THR A 240 14.01 18.31 -9.08
N ALA A 241 13.65 19.09 -10.10
CA ALA A 241 12.86 18.59 -11.23
C ALA A 241 13.61 17.52 -12.03
N LEU A 242 14.92 17.73 -12.28
CA LEU A 242 15.77 16.76 -12.98
C LEU A 242 15.90 15.44 -12.20
N ALA A 243 16.12 15.51 -10.88
CA ALA A 243 16.21 14.35 -10.02
C ALA A 243 14.86 13.60 -9.94
N LEU A 244 13.76 14.34 -9.79
CA LEU A 244 12.40 13.77 -9.74
C LEU A 244 12.01 13.10 -11.07
N GLY A 245 12.23 13.75 -12.21
CA GLY A 245 11.92 13.15 -13.51
C GLY A 245 12.75 11.88 -13.77
N THR A 246 14.01 11.86 -13.33
CA THR A 246 14.86 10.67 -13.37
C THR A 246 14.31 9.55 -12.48
N ALA A 247 13.90 9.86 -11.25
CA ALA A 247 13.34 8.87 -10.32
C ALA A 247 12.04 8.28 -10.87
N LEU A 248 11.14 9.12 -11.40
CA LEU A 248 9.91 8.69 -12.05
C LEU A 248 10.19 7.77 -13.26
N LYS A 249 11.17 8.11 -14.10
CA LYS A 249 11.59 7.27 -15.23
C LYS A 249 12.11 5.90 -14.77
N GLN A 250 12.96 5.88 -13.74
CA GLN A 250 13.51 4.64 -13.19
C GLN A 250 12.40 3.77 -12.58
N ALA A 251 11.48 4.36 -11.82
CA ALA A 251 10.38 3.62 -11.20
C ALA A 251 9.38 3.07 -12.24
N LEU A 252 9.24 3.71 -13.41
CA LEU A 252 8.41 3.22 -14.53
C LEU A 252 8.98 1.96 -15.20
N GLY A 253 10.28 1.71 -15.11
CA GLY A 253 10.93 0.54 -15.70
C GLY A 253 10.70 0.40 -17.20
N ASP A 254 10.29 -0.78 -17.65
CA ASP A 254 10.06 -1.11 -19.06
C ASP A 254 8.70 -0.62 -19.61
N LYS A 255 7.92 0.10 -18.80
CA LYS A 255 6.62 0.70 -19.13
C LYS A 255 5.58 -0.31 -19.63
N ARG A 256 5.76 -1.61 -19.40
CA ARG A 256 4.74 -2.60 -19.75
C ARG A 256 3.50 -2.39 -18.88
N GLY A 257 2.34 -2.57 -19.48
CA GLY A 257 1.06 -2.58 -18.77
C GLY A 257 0.51 -1.23 -18.33
N ILE A 258 1.25 -0.15 -18.49
CA ILE A 258 0.77 1.18 -18.11
C ILE A 258 -0.19 1.74 -19.16
N GLN A 259 -1.09 2.65 -18.79
CA GLN A 259 -2.01 3.27 -19.76
C GLN A 259 -1.32 4.23 -20.74
N ARG A 260 -0.10 4.69 -20.43
CA ARG A 260 0.80 5.52 -21.26
C ARG A 260 0.31 6.96 -21.52
N PHE A 261 -0.99 7.14 -21.76
CA PHE A 261 -1.63 8.42 -22.06
C PHE A 261 -2.50 8.89 -20.89
N GLY A 262 -2.62 10.21 -20.74
CA GLY A 262 -3.49 10.83 -19.73
C GLY A 262 -3.96 12.22 -20.17
N PHE A 263 -5.17 12.59 -19.72
CA PHE A 263 -5.84 13.84 -20.10
C PHE A 263 -6.69 14.38 -18.92
N VAL A 264 -6.61 15.68 -18.59
CA VAL A 264 -7.36 16.30 -17.45
C VAL A 264 -7.78 17.77 -17.71
N LEU A 265 -8.96 18.18 -17.19
CA LEU A 265 -9.59 19.53 -17.22
C LEU A 265 -10.63 19.68 -16.06
N PRO A 266 -11.18 20.88 -15.72
CA PRO A 266 -10.62 22.11 -15.08
C PRO A 266 -10.59 22.06 -13.51
N MET A 267 -10.14 23.15 -12.84
CA MET A 267 -10.15 23.32 -11.37
C MET A 267 -10.52 24.77 -10.96
N ASP A 268 -11.60 24.95 -10.20
CA ASP A 268 -12.12 26.24 -9.70
C ASP A 268 -12.29 27.29 -10.81
N GLU A 269 -11.86 28.54 -10.61
CA GLU A 269 -11.88 29.57 -11.65
C GLU A 269 -10.77 29.38 -12.71
N CYS A 270 -9.86 28.43 -12.47
CA CYS A 270 -8.76 28.10 -13.36
C CYS A 270 -9.12 26.95 -14.33
N LYS A 271 -8.82 27.16 -15.61
CA LYS A 271 -8.86 26.10 -16.61
C LYS A 271 -7.44 25.63 -16.92
N ALA A 272 -6.95 24.68 -16.14
CA ALA A 272 -5.71 23.96 -16.40
C ALA A 272 -5.96 22.71 -17.25
N GLU A 273 -5.05 22.47 -18.19
CA GLU A 273 -5.07 21.34 -19.12
C GLU A 273 -3.67 20.70 -19.10
N CYS A 274 -3.63 19.37 -18.95
CA CYS A 274 -2.41 18.58 -19.08
C CYS A 274 -2.67 17.39 -20.01
N THR A 275 -1.79 17.20 -20.97
CA THR A 275 -1.74 15.99 -21.79
C THR A 275 -0.33 15.43 -21.79
N MET A 276 -0.23 14.12 -21.61
CA MET A 276 1.04 13.42 -21.44
C MET A 276 1.07 12.13 -22.24
N ASP A 277 2.23 11.85 -22.85
CA ASP A 277 2.61 10.55 -23.39
C ASP A 277 3.95 10.13 -22.77
N LEU A 278 3.98 9.00 -22.05
CA LEU A 278 5.19 8.37 -21.50
C LEU A 278 6.01 7.69 -22.61
N SER A 279 6.36 8.49 -23.60
CA SER A 279 6.70 8.08 -24.95
C SER A 279 8.14 7.60 -25.13
N GLY A 280 9.01 7.87 -24.15
CA GLY A 280 10.46 7.73 -24.28
C GLY A 280 11.10 8.86 -25.09
N ARG A 281 10.35 9.91 -25.45
CA ARG A 281 10.83 11.06 -26.22
C ARG A 281 10.54 12.36 -25.46
N PRO A 282 11.58 13.12 -25.08
CA PRO A 282 11.39 14.38 -24.38
C PRO A 282 10.82 15.43 -25.33
N TYR A 283 9.68 16.02 -24.96
CA TYR A 283 9.12 17.17 -25.64
C TYR A 283 8.25 17.94 -24.65
N PHE A 284 8.31 19.28 -24.69
CA PHE A 284 7.57 20.12 -23.77
C PHE A 284 6.93 21.30 -24.49
N LYS A 285 5.65 21.56 -24.20
CA LYS A 285 4.94 22.75 -24.65
C LYS A 285 4.16 23.39 -23.50
N PHE A 286 4.52 24.61 -23.14
CA PHE A 286 3.85 25.39 -22.11
C PHE A 286 3.01 26.53 -22.70
N LYS A 287 1.84 26.77 -22.12
CA LYS A 287 0.98 27.91 -22.44
C LYS A 287 0.27 28.44 -21.20
N ALA A 288 1.01 29.19 -20.39
CA ALA A 288 0.48 29.98 -19.30
C ALA A 288 1.10 31.39 -19.33
N LYS A 289 0.44 32.33 -18.65
CA LYS A 289 0.99 33.67 -18.40
C LYS A 289 0.72 34.04 -16.95
N PHE A 290 1.77 34.49 -16.28
CA PHE A 290 1.73 34.96 -14.90
C PHE A 290 1.89 36.48 -14.89
N LYS A 291 1.20 37.15 -13.96
CA LYS A 291 1.29 38.61 -13.78
C LYS A 291 2.28 38.97 -12.67
N ARG A 292 2.37 38.12 -11.64
CA ARG A 292 3.29 38.25 -10.51
C ARG A 292 4.66 37.71 -10.88
N GLU A 293 5.70 38.38 -10.40
CA GLU A 293 7.07 37.88 -10.48
C GLU A 293 7.28 36.68 -9.56
N LYS A 294 6.72 36.72 -8.33
CA LYS A 294 6.82 35.63 -7.35
C LYS A 294 5.49 35.29 -6.64
N VAL A 295 5.37 34.04 -6.19
CA VAL A 295 4.34 33.55 -5.26
C VAL A 295 5.05 33.00 -4.02
N GLY A 296 5.01 33.75 -2.91
CA GLY A 296 5.90 33.49 -1.79
C GLY A 296 7.35 33.65 -2.23
N ASP A 297 8.19 32.66 -1.93
CA ASP A 297 9.61 32.63 -2.30
C ASP A 297 9.89 31.96 -3.67
N PHE A 298 8.84 31.64 -4.44
CA PHE A 298 8.95 30.95 -5.72
C PHE A 298 8.72 31.91 -6.90
N SER A 299 9.70 32.09 -7.78
CA SER A 299 9.51 32.90 -9.01
C SER A 299 8.63 32.17 -10.01
N THR A 300 7.69 32.89 -10.60
CA THR A 300 6.67 32.29 -11.46
C THR A 300 7.25 31.71 -12.76
N GLU A 301 8.39 32.23 -13.23
CA GLU A 301 9.15 31.69 -14.36
C GLU A 301 9.65 30.26 -14.11
N MET A 302 9.95 29.92 -12.85
CA MET A 302 10.40 28.58 -12.48
C MET A 302 9.32 27.51 -12.66
N THR A 303 8.04 27.91 -12.82
CA THR A 303 6.96 26.99 -13.19
C THR A 303 7.23 26.33 -14.54
N GLU A 304 7.59 27.13 -15.56
CA GLU A 304 7.85 26.60 -16.91
C GLU A 304 9.13 25.76 -16.91
N HIS A 305 10.19 26.27 -16.29
CA HIS A 305 11.47 25.56 -16.16
C HIS A 305 11.32 24.22 -15.44
N PHE A 306 10.59 24.16 -14.32
CA PHE A 306 10.33 22.91 -13.60
C PHE A 306 9.71 21.84 -14.51
N PHE A 307 8.63 22.19 -15.22
CA PHE A 307 7.93 21.24 -16.08
C PHE A 307 8.72 20.88 -17.35
N GLN A 308 9.58 21.78 -17.83
CA GLN A 308 10.50 21.46 -18.92
C GLN A 308 11.53 20.42 -18.46
N SER A 309 12.19 20.67 -17.32
CA SER A 309 13.22 19.81 -16.76
C SER A 309 12.69 18.42 -16.41
N ILE A 310 11.49 18.33 -15.82
CA ILE A 310 10.86 17.05 -15.51
C ILE A 310 10.48 16.28 -16.79
N ALA A 311 9.94 16.94 -17.82
CA ALA A 311 9.57 16.27 -19.08
C ALA A 311 10.80 15.67 -19.77
N TYR A 312 11.93 16.36 -19.69
CA TYR A 312 13.16 15.95 -20.35
C TYR A 312 13.79 14.74 -19.66
N THR A 313 13.87 14.74 -18.34
CA THR A 313 14.44 13.62 -17.57
C THR A 313 13.50 12.43 -17.43
N LEU A 314 12.19 12.67 -17.39
CA LEU A 314 11.16 11.62 -17.47
C LEU A 314 11.09 10.97 -18.86
N MET A 315 11.68 11.59 -19.89
CA MET A 315 11.56 11.20 -21.30
C MET A 315 10.10 11.14 -21.75
N ALA A 316 9.33 12.17 -21.40
CA ALA A 316 7.91 12.28 -21.71
C ALA A 316 7.64 13.43 -22.69
N THR A 317 6.56 13.26 -23.44
CA THR A 317 5.95 14.34 -24.21
C THR A 317 4.87 14.97 -23.33
N LEU A 318 5.04 16.25 -22.98
CA LEU A 318 4.20 16.96 -22.04
C LEU A 318 3.69 18.27 -22.64
N HIS A 319 2.37 18.47 -22.60
CA HIS A 319 1.75 19.76 -22.90
C HIS A 319 1.00 20.26 -21.67
N LEU A 320 1.23 21.52 -21.32
CA LEU A 320 0.59 22.18 -20.19
C LEU A 320 0.04 23.54 -20.60
N LYS A 321 -1.16 23.85 -20.12
CA LYS A 321 -1.82 25.11 -20.36
C LYS A 321 -2.68 25.47 -19.16
N THR A 322 -2.71 26.75 -18.79
CA THR A 322 -3.69 27.24 -17.82
C THR A 322 -4.18 28.64 -18.15
N LYS A 323 -5.39 28.95 -17.71
CA LYS A 323 -6.01 30.29 -17.72
C LYS A 323 -6.71 30.51 -16.38
N GLY A 324 -6.65 31.73 -15.88
CA GLY A 324 -7.24 32.14 -14.61
C GLY A 324 -6.72 33.51 -14.19
N ASP A 325 -7.26 34.03 -13.09
CA ASP A 325 -6.96 35.37 -12.63
C ASP A 325 -5.86 35.39 -11.57
N ASN A 326 -5.88 34.46 -10.63
CA ASN A 326 -4.88 34.35 -9.57
C ASN A 326 -3.69 33.48 -10.00
N ASP A 327 -2.46 33.99 -9.89
CA ASP A 327 -1.26 33.24 -10.29
C ASP A 327 -0.95 32.05 -9.37
N HIS A 328 -1.30 32.12 -8.08
CA HIS A 328 -1.22 30.95 -7.19
C HIS A 328 -2.10 29.82 -7.72
N HIS A 329 -3.38 30.11 -7.98
CA HIS A 329 -4.33 29.10 -8.47
C HIS A 329 -3.92 28.57 -9.84
N LYS A 330 -3.38 29.42 -10.72
CA LYS A 330 -2.84 28.99 -12.01
C LYS A 330 -1.67 28.03 -11.85
N ILE A 331 -0.72 28.29 -10.96
CA ILE A 331 0.42 27.40 -10.72
C ILE A 331 -0.05 26.11 -10.06
N GLU A 332 -0.81 26.19 -8.97
CA GLU A 332 -1.31 25.01 -8.25
C GLU A 332 -2.16 24.12 -9.16
N SER A 333 -3.03 24.69 -9.98
CA SER A 333 -3.82 23.93 -10.95
C SER A 333 -2.94 23.16 -11.94
N LEU A 334 -1.82 23.73 -12.42
CA LEU A 334 -0.86 23.03 -13.29
C LEU A 334 -0.25 21.80 -12.60
N PHE A 335 0.20 21.93 -11.35
CA PHE A 335 0.76 20.81 -10.56
C PHE A 335 -0.28 19.73 -10.27
N LYS A 336 -1.51 20.11 -9.93
CA LYS A 336 -2.63 19.19 -9.71
C LYS A 336 -3.02 18.43 -10.97
N VAL A 337 -3.17 19.12 -12.12
CA VAL A 337 -3.49 18.44 -13.38
C VAL A 337 -2.34 17.57 -13.87
N PHE A 338 -1.08 17.95 -13.61
CA PHE A 338 0.08 17.10 -13.87
C PHE A 338 0.00 15.81 -13.05
N GLY A 339 -0.19 15.90 -11.73
CA GLY A 339 -0.35 14.72 -10.85
C GLY A 339 -1.49 13.81 -11.31
N ARG A 340 -2.70 14.37 -11.54
CA ARG A 340 -3.86 13.61 -12.04
C ARG A 340 -3.61 12.94 -13.39
N THR A 341 -2.92 13.62 -14.30
CA THR A 341 -2.58 13.08 -15.63
C THR A 341 -1.58 11.95 -15.50
N LEU A 342 -0.53 12.15 -14.70
CA LEU A 342 0.48 11.13 -14.43
C LEU A 342 -0.16 9.88 -13.83
N ARG A 343 -1.11 10.02 -12.90
CA ARG A 343 -1.87 8.89 -12.32
C ARG A 343 -2.53 8.00 -13.38
N GLN A 344 -3.12 8.61 -14.40
CA GLN A 344 -3.70 7.87 -15.52
C GLN A 344 -2.57 7.15 -16.27
N CYS A 345 -1.55 7.90 -16.72
CA CYS A 345 -0.44 7.36 -17.50
C CYS A 345 0.27 6.17 -16.84
N ILE A 346 0.47 6.20 -15.52
CA ILE A 346 1.20 5.18 -14.77
C ILE A 346 0.33 4.02 -14.29
N LYS A 347 -1.00 4.09 -14.42
CA LYS A 347 -1.89 3.01 -13.94
C LYS A 347 -1.60 1.72 -14.71
N VAL A 348 -1.43 0.62 -13.98
CA VAL A 348 -1.20 -0.71 -14.56
C VAL A 348 -2.53 -1.43 -14.77
N GLU A 349 -2.80 -1.92 -15.98
CA GLU A 349 -4.03 -2.65 -16.33
C GLU A 349 -3.78 -4.00 -17.05
N GLY A 350 -2.52 -4.41 -17.22
CA GLY A 350 -2.14 -5.68 -17.88
C GLY A 350 -0.63 -5.80 -18.04
N ASN A 351 -0.11 -6.72 -18.87
CA ASN A 351 1.32 -6.95 -19.10
C ASN A 351 1.86 -6.55 -20.48
N GLU A 352 0.99 -6.05 -21.35
CA GLU A 352 1.34 -5.69 -22.73
C GLU A 352 2.11 -4.37 -22.81
N LEU A 353 3.05 -4.28 -23.75
CA LEU A 353 3.72 -3.00 -24.03
C LEU A 353 2.77 -2.11 -24.86
N PRO A 354 2.43 -0.89 -24.41
CA PRO A 354 1.51 -0.01 -25.13
C PRO A 354 2.20 0.70 -26.31
N SER A 355 2.80 -0.05 -27.23
CA SER A 355 3.53 0.46 -28.40
C SER A 355 3.44 -0.51 -29.58
N SER A 356 2.93 -0.03 -30.72
CA SER A 356 2.90 -0.77 -31.98
C SER A 356 4.28 -1.07 -32.54
N LYS A 357 5.31 -0.33 -32.13
CA LYS A 357 6.71 -0.52 -32.55
C LYS A 357 7.46 -1.56 -31.71
N GLY A 358 6.84 -2.08 -30.64
CA GLY A 358 7.46 -3.08 -29.77
C GLY A 358 8.53 -2.57 -28.80
N VAL A 359 8.75 -1.24 -28.70
CA VAL A 359 9.72 -0.60 -27.79
C VAL A 359 9.24 0.80 -27.34
N LEU A 360 9.65 1.24 -26.12
CA LEU A 360 9.36 2.55 -25.49
C LEU A 360 10.49 3.05 -24.57
#